data_AF-B2KZJ4-F1
#
_entry.id   AF-B2KZJ4-F1
#
_cell.length_a   1.000
_cell.length_b   1.000
_cell.length_c   1.000
_cell.angle_alpha   90.00
_cell.angle_beta   90.00
_cell.angle_gamma   90.00
#
_symmetry.space_group_name_H-M   'P 1'
#
loop_
_entity.id
_entity.type
_entity.pdbx_description
1 polymer ?
#
loop_
_entity_poly.entity_id
_entity_poly.type
_entity_poly.pdbx_seq_one_letter_code
_entity_poly.pdbx_strand_id
1 'polypeptide(L)'
;AGKVVACKSACLAFDLDQFCCRNDYDAPAKCPPTMYSGVFKKACPAAYSYAYDTPSPLFSCSAPNDFTITFCPPRSHLVDTDTDMDRLDSLQYL
;
A
#
# COMPACT_ATOMS: atom_id res chain seq x y z
N ALA A 1 29.88 -10.06 -1.01
CA ALA A 1 28.66 -9.36 -0.59
C ALA A 1 27.43 -10.19 -0.95
N GLY A 2 26.36 -10.16 -0.17
CA GLY A 2 25.12 -10.91 -0.43
C GLY A 2 24.13 -10.16 -1.33
N LYS A 3 23.20 -10.89 -1.95
CA LYS A 3 22.09 -10.32 -2.74
C LYS A 3 20.87 -10.09 -1.86
N VAL A 4 20.22 -8.94 -2.00
CA VAL A 4 18.91 -8.66 -1.38
C VAL A 4 17.83 -9.45 -2.12
N VAL A 5 17.03 -10.24 -1.40
CA VAL A 5 15.95 -11.08 -1.98
C VAL A 5 14.55 -10.72 -1.47
N ALA A 6 14.45 -9.86 -0.45
CA ALA A 6 13.19 -9.37 0.11
C ALA A 6 13.42 -8.08 0.91
N CYS A 7 12.33 -7.34 1.19
CA CYS A 7 12.33 -6.14 2.03
C CYS A 7 11.33 -6.33 3.18
N LYS A 8 11.78 -6.12 4.42
CA LYS A 8 10.89 -6.10 5.59
C LYS A 8 10.15 -4.77 5.68
N SER A 9 8.89 -4.81 6.13
CA SER A 9 8.20 -3.61 6.60
C SER A 9 8.85 -3.07 7.88
N ALA A 10 8.56 -1.81 8.24
CA ALA A 10 9.05 -1.23 9.49
C ALA A 10 8.56 -2.01 10.72
N CYS A 11 7.29 -2.43 10.73
CA CYS A 11 6.74 -3.26 11.80
C CYS A 11 7.54 -4.56 11.96
N LEU A 12 7.81 -5.29 10.87
CA LEU A 12 8.55 -6.55 10.93
C LEU A 12 10.05 -6.37 11.26
N ALA A 13 10.61 -5.20 10.95
CA ALA A 13 12.01 -4.91 11.23
C ALA A 13 12.25 -4.48 12.68
N PHE A 14 11.33 -3.70 13.26
CA PHE A 14 11.54 -3.04 14.55
C PHE A 14 10.60 -3.50 15.67
N ASP A 15 9.44 -4.09 15.33
CA ASP A 15 8.39 -4.53 16.26
C ASP A 15 7.95 -3.46 17.28
N LEU A 16 7.96 -2.19 16.86
CA LEU A 16 7.47 -1.07 17.65
C LEU A 16 6.02 -0.75 17.30
N ASP A 17 5.23 -0.43 18.32
CA ASP A 17 3.79 -0.16 18.18
C ASP A 17 3.49 0.98 17.21
N GLN A 18 4.35 2.00 17.13
CA GLN A 18 4.22 3.10 16.17
C GLN A 18 4.35 2.66 14.70
N PHE A 19 5.04 1.56 14.41
CA PHE A 19 5.18 1.02 13.05
C PHE A 19 4.16 -0.07 12.75
N CYS A 20 3.66 -0.75 13.79
CA CYS A 20 2.65 -1.79 13.70
C CYS A 20 1.22 -1.27 13.88
N CYS A 21 1.06 -0.01 14.29
CA CYS A 21 -0.20 0.62 14.66
C CYS A 21 -0.97 -0.17 15.75
N ARG A 22 -0.30 -0.49 16.86
CA ARG A 22 -0.88 -1.21 18.00
C ARG A 22 -1.04 -0.29 19.22
N ASN A 23 -1.83 -0.72 20.21
CA ASN A 23 -1.96 -0.03 21.50
C ASN A 23 -2.35 1.45 21.33
N ASP A 24 -1.54 2.37 21.82
CA ASP A 24 -1.77 3.82 21.71
C ASP A 24 -1.82 4.31 20.26
N TYR A 25 -1.35 3.50 19.30
CA TYR A 25 -1.35 3.78 17.86
C TYR A 25 -2.47 3.05 17.11
N ASP A 26 -3.41 2.37 17.78
CA ASP A 26 -4.54 1.65 17.15
C ASP A 26 -5.68 2.59 16.71
N ALA A 27 -5.31 3.66 15.99
CA ALA A 27 -6.24 4.52 15.27
C ALA A 27 -5.50 5.26 14.14
N PRO A 28 -6.14 5.53 12.99
CA PRO A 28 -5.52 6.27 11.89
C PRO A 28 -4.94 7.63 12.30
N ALA A 29 -5.65 8.36 13.17
CA ALA A 29 -5.20 9.65 13.68
C ALA A 29 -3.96 9.57 14.58
N LYS A 30 -3.66 8.38 15.13
CA LYS A 30 -2.55 8.14 16.07
C LYS A 30 -1.37 7.42 15.41
N CYS A 31 -1.56 6.75 14.28
CA CYS A 31 -0.49 6.07 13.55
C CYS A 31 -0.32 6.69 12.15
N PRO A 32 0.45 7.80 12.03
CA PRO A 32 0.69 8.44 10.75
C PRO A 32 1.65 7.64 9.86
N PRO A 33 1.67 7.89 8.54
CA PRO A 33 2.67 7.31 7.66
C PRO A 33 4.09 7.73 8.08
N THR A 34 5.05 6.85 7.81
CA THR A 34 6.47 7.06 8.16
C THR A 34 7.33 7.07 6.90
N MET A 35 8.60 7.48 7.04
CA MET A 35 9.55 7.39 5.92
C MET A 35 9.67 5.96 5.38
N TYR A 36 9.49 4.93 6.21
CA TYR A 36 9.55 3.54 5.78
C TYR A 36 8.32 3.14 4.96
N SER A 37 7.11 3.47 5.41
CA SER A 37 5.91 3.18 4.62
C SER A 37 5.90 3.97 3.31
N GLY A 38 6.41 5.20 3.31
CA GLY A 38 6.58 6.02 2.10
C GLY A 38 7.44 5.36 1.01
N VAL A 39 8.48 4.61 1.37
CA VAL A 39 9.29 3.85 0.40
C VAL A 39 8.45 2.79 -0.31
N PHE A 40 7.62 2.05 0.44
CA PHE A 40 6.74 1.03 -0.14
C PHE A 40 5.61 1.65 -0.97
N LYS A 41 5.01 2.76 -0.50
CA LYS A 41 3.95 3.46 -1.24
C LYS A 41 4.45 3.97 -2.58
N LYS A 42 5.67 4.53 -2.63
CA LYS A 42 6.29 5.00 -3.87
C LYS A 42 6.58 3.85 -4.84
N ALA A 43 7.03 2.71 -4.33
CA ALA A 43 7.34 1.54 -5.16
C ALA A 43 6.09 0.85 -5.70
N CYS A 44 5.02 0.79 -4.89
CA CYS A 44 3.76 0.13 -5.20
C CYS A 44 2.56 0.97 -4.73
N PRO A 45 2.12 2.01 -5.48
CA PRO A 45 1.07 2.93 -5.04
C PRO A 45 -0.30 2.28 -4.80
N ALA A 46 -0.59 1.23 -5.58
CA ALA A 46 -1.82 0.44 -5.51
C ALA A 46 -1.81 -0.66 -4.42
N ALA A 47 -0.80 -0.70 -3.55
CA ALA A 47 -0.72 -1.66 -2.45
C ALA A 47 -0.71 -0.96 -1.09
N TYR A 48 -1.11 -1.67 -0.04
CA TYR A 48 -0.97 -1.20 1.33
C TYR A 48 0.51 -1.12 1.72
N SER A 49 0.94 0.07 2.14
CA SER A 49 2.29 0.32 2.64
C SER A 49 2.41 0.28 4.16
N TYR A 50 1.29 0.47 4.87
CA TYR A 50 1.15 0.30 6.32
C TYR A 50 -0.33 0.07 6.70
N ALA A 51 -0.62 -0.13 7.99
CA ALA A 51 -1.93 -0.58 8.47
C ALA A 51 -3.11 0.36 8.14
N TYR A 52 -2.90 1.68 8.18
CA TYR A 52 -3.94 2.68 7.89
C TYR A 52 -3.66 3.48 6.62
N ASP A 53 -3.16 2.81 5.57
CA ASP A 53 -2.79 3.48 4.32
C ASP A 53 -3.94 4.28 3.69
N THR A 54 -3.62 5.50 3.28
CA THR A 54 -4.55 6.50 2.74
C THR A 54 -3.93 7.16 1.51
N PRO A 55 -4.64 7.26 0.37
CA PRO A 55 -5.95 6.65 0.13
C PRO A 55 -5.86 5.12 0.18
N SER A 56 -6.93 4.51 0.68
CA SER A 56 -7.01 3.06 0.84
C SER A 56 -6.94 2.39 -0.54
N PRO A 57 -6.00 1.47 -0.80
CA PRO A 57 -5.95 0.67 -2.02
C PRO A 57 -7.01 -0.46 -2.01
N LEU A 58 -8.12 -0.29 -1.28
CA LEU A 58 -9.26 -1.19 -1.34
C LEU A 58 -9.94 -1.04 -2.70
N PHE A 59 -9.82 -2.09 -3.51
CA PHE A 59 -10.56 -2.22 -4.77
C PHE A 59 -11.76 -3.14 -4.54
N SER A 60 -12.97 -2.62 -4.76
CA SER A 60 -14.19 -3.43 -4.75
C SER A 60 -14.67 -3.71 -6.16
N CYS A 61 -14.94 -4.98 -6.46
CA CYS A 61 -15.63 -5.40 -7.69
C CYS A 61 -17.03 -5.90 -7.31
N SER A 62 -18.08 -5.33 -7.90
CA SER A 62 -19.47 -5.60 -7.51
C SER A 62 -20.01 -6.96 -7.96
N ALA A 63 -19.31 -7.65 -8.86
CA ALA A 63 -19.67 -8.98 -9.35
C ALA A 63 -18.42 -9.78 -9.78
N PRO A 64 -17.51 -10.11 -8.86
CA PRO A 64 -16.34 -10.89 -9.20
C PRO A 64 -16.76 -12.35 -9.30
N ASN A 65 -16.86 -12.87 -10.52
CA ASN A 65 -17.07 -14.29 -10.71
C ASN A 65 -15.76 -15.07 -10.50
N ASP A 66 -14.61 -14.43 -10.77
CA ASP A 66 -13.27 -15.01 -10.65
C ASP A 66 -12.21 -13.93 -10.33
N PHE A 67 -11.07 -14.35 -9.75
CA PHE A 67 -9.88 -13.51 -9.53
C PHE A 67 -8.63 -14.18 -10.12
N THR A 68 -7.77 -13.39 -10.75
CA THR A 68 -6.46 -13.86 -11.24
C THR A 68 -5.34 -13.23 -10.42
N ILE A 69 -4.48 -14.06 -9.83
CA ILE A 69 -3.27 -13.62 -9.12
C ILE A 69 -2.07 -13.91 -9.99
N THR A 70 -1.29 -12.88 -10.32
CA THR A 70 -0.10 -12.99 -11.16
C THR A 70 1.14 -12.62 -10.37
N PHE A 71 2.12 -13.53 -10.32
CA PHE A 71 3.44 -13.26 -9.77
C PHE A 71 4.35 -12.68 -10.85
N CYS A 72 5.11 -11.64 -10.51
CA CYS A 72 5.96 -10.91 -11.45
C CYS A 72 5.17 -10.40 -12.68
N PRO A 73 4.12 -9.58 -12.48
CA PRO A 73 3.40 -9.00 -13.60
C PRO A 73 4.34 -8.11 -14.43
N PRO A 74 4.11 -7.99 -15.75
CA PRO A 74 4.89 -7.08 -16.59
C PRO A 74 4.74 -5.64 -16.06
N ARG A 75 5.79 -4.83 -16.21
CA ARG A 75 5.81 -3.45 -15.67
C ARG A 75 4.73 -2.54 -16.25
N SER A 76 4.14 -2.89 -17.39
CA SER A 76 2.97 -2.22 -17.97
C SER A 76 1.66 -2.47 -17.21
N HIS A 77 1.63 -3.44 -16.29
CA HIS A 77 0.51 -3.73 -15.38
C HIS A 77 0.74 -3.22 -13.95
N LEU A 78 1.94 -2.72 -13.64
CA LEU A 78 2.07 -1.74 -12.57
C LEU A 78 1.43 -0.48 -13.13
N VAL A 79 0.10 -0.39 -12.98
CA VAL A 79 -0.71 0.78 -13.37
C VAL A 79 0.13 2.01 -13.10
N ASP A 80 0.49 2.73 -14.16
CA ASP A 80 1.22 3.98 -14.07
C ASP A 80 0.23 4.97 -13.43
N THR A 81 0.14 4.93 -12.10
CA THR A 81 -0.86 5.64 -11.31
C THR A 81 -0.73 7.15 -11.45
N ASP A 82 0.26 7.66 -12.16
CA ASP A 82 0.34 9.08 -12.53
C ASP A 82 -0.80 9.49 -13.48
N THR A 83 -1.39 8.57 -14.27
CA THR A 83 -2.43 8.94 -15.26
C THR A 83 -3.86 8.52 -14.86
N ASP A 84 -4.01 7.52 -13.99
CA ASP A 84 -5.33 7.00 -13.57
C ASP A 84 -5.71 7.33 -12.11
N MET A 85 -4.77 7.74 -11.23
CA MET A 85 -5.18 8.33 -9.94
C MET A 85 -5.82 9.71 -10.12
N ASP A 86 -5.43 10.49 -11.14
CA ASP A 86 -6.15 11.70 -11.55
C ASP A 86 -7.61 11.39 -11.96
N ARG A 87 -7.84 10.20 -12.52
CA ARG A 87 -9.18 9.75 -12.94
C ARG A 87 -10.01 9.17 -11.80
N LEU A 88 -9.39 8.64 -10.74
CA LEU A 88 -10.08 8.18 -9.52
C LEU A 88 -10.32 9.33 -8.52
N ASP A 89 -9.46 10.33 -8.44
CA ASP A 89 -9.73 11.59 -7.70
C ASP A 89 -10.93 12.34 -8.32
N SER A 90 -11.13 12.23 -9.63
CA SER A 90 -12.31 12.75 -10.34
C SER A 90 -13.61 12.01 -10.01
N LEU A 91 -13.55 10.78 -9.47
CA LEU A 91 -14.72 9.96 -9.10
C LEU A 91 -15.10 10.07 -7.62
N GLN A 92 -14.27 10.69 -6.78
CA GLN A 92 -14.65 11.07 -5.41
C GLN A 92 -15.42 12.40 -5.34
N TYR A 93 -15.60 13.06 -6.49
CA TYR A 93 -16.40 14.29 -6.63
C TYR A 93 -17.77 14.07 -7.33
N LEU A 94 -18.23 12.81 -7.40
CA LEU A 94 -19.60 12.43 -7.77
C LEU A 94 -20.29 11.70 -6.62
#